data_AF-A0A519L1I1-F1
#
_entry.id   AF-A0A519L1I1-F1
#
_cell.length_a   1.000
_cell.length_b   1.000
_cell.length_c   1.000
_cell.angle_alpha   90.00
_cell.angle_beta   90.00
_cell.angle_gamma   90.00
#
_symmetry.space_group_name_H-M   'P 1'
#
loop_
_entity.id
_entity.type
_entity.pdbx_description
1 polymer ?
#
loop_
_entity_poly.entity_id
_entity_poly.type
_entity_poly.pdbx_seq_one_letter_code
_entity_poly.pdbx_strand_id
1 'polypeptide(L)'
;MGREAGIACQVDDGRFVGLNPERREIYEIGYSGAEGAWIERSNSRGWSVKACMTVSAQGGECLYSDEDETASSFAERLRNSPLSDCAPTRVRPMGSNPSGSFYEVVCADESHVVARFSPTEGLQAVIPCGDAARIGGGCRLR
;
A
#
# COMPACT_ATOMS: atom_id res chain seq x y z
N MET A 1 -18.77 3.98 10.42
CA MET A 1 -17.61 4.38 9.60
C MET A 1 -16.91 3.18 8.95
N GLY A 2 -16.15 2.33 9.67
CA GLY A 2 -15.44 1.17 9.05
C GLY A 2 -16.34 0.14 8.34
N ARG A 3 -17.41 -0.33 9.01
CA ARG A 3 -18.40 -1.26 8.41
C ARG A 3 -19.18 -0.68 7.23
N GLU A 4 -19.35 0.65 7.18
CA GLU A 4 -20.09 1.33 6.10
C GLU A 4 -19.22 1.51 4.83
N ALA A 5 -17.90 1.35 4.95
CA ALA A 5 -16.96 1.39 3.84
C ALA A 5 -16.64 -0.02 3.26
N GLY A 6 -17.36 -1.06 3.70
CA GLY A 6 -17.14 -2.44 3.24
C GLY A 6 -15.90 -3.11 3.84
N ILE A 7 -15.37 -2.56 4.93
CA ILE A 7 -14.12 -3.00 5.54
C ILE A 7 -14.42 -4.04 6.62
N ALA A 8 -13.91 -5.25 6.42
CA ALA A 8 -14.18 -6.42 7.26
C ALA A 8 -13.34 -6.48 8.55
N CYS A 9 -12.32 -5.62 8.69
CA CYS A 9 -11.44 -5.58 9.85
C CYS A 9 -11.92 -4.59 10.94
N GLN A 10 -11.56 -4.90 12.19
CA GLN A 10 -11.90 -4.08 13.34
C GLN A 10 -11.06 -2.80 13.33
N VAL A 11 -11.72 -1.66 13.24
CA VAL A 11 -11.07 -0.35 13.42
C VAL A 11 -10.66 -0.21 14.89
N ASP A 12 -9.38 0.09 15.11
CA ASP A 12 -8.80 0.36 16.44
C ASP A 12 -8.40 1.83 16.60
N ASP A 13 -7.94 2.48 15.52
CA ASP A 13 -7.51 3.87 15.52
C ASP A 13 -8.09 4.70 14.37
N GLY A 14 -8.12 6.02 14.55
CA GLY A 14 -8.55 6.94 13.51
C GLY A 14 -8.14 8.39 13.77
N ARG A 15 -7.69 9.10 12.71
CA ARG A 15 -7.31 10.51 12.78
C ARG A 15 -7.74 11.30 11.55
N PHE A 16 -7.98 12.58 11.75
CA PHE A 16 -8.11 13.52 10.64
C PHE A 16 -6.73 13.82 10.05
N VAL A 17 -6.59 13.63 8.74
CA VAL A 17 -5.35 13.90 7.99
C VAL A 17 -5.37 15.32 7.44
N GLY A 18 -6.50 15.74 6.89
CA GLY A 18 -6.62 17.03 6.22
C GLY A 18 -7.76 17.08 5.21
N LEU A 19 -7.65 18.05 4.31
CA LEU A 19 -8.59 18.20 3.20
C LEU A 19 -7.88 17.88 1.88
N ASN A 20 -8.59 17.20 0.98
CA ASN A 20 -8.12 17.03 -0.40
C ASN A 20 -8.31 18.34 -1.22
N PRO A 21 -7.83 18.41 -2.48
CA PRO A 21 -7.96 19.60 -3.32
C PRO A 21 -9.41 20.09 -3.52
N GLU A 22 -10.38 19.20 -3.40
CA GLU A 22 -11.82 19.48 -3.54
C GLU A 22 -12.47 19.81 -2.18
N ARG A 23 -11.65 20.05 -1.14
CA ARG A 23 -12.05 20.39 0.24
C ARG A 23 -12.84 19.29 0.95
N ARG A 24 -12.66 18.03 0.56
CA ARG A 24 -13.26 16.88 1.27
C ARG A 24 -12.31 16.38 2.34
N GLU A 25 -12.89 15.97 3.47
CA GLU A 25 -12.15 15.44 4.61
C GLU A 25 -11.49 14.09 4.27
N ILE A 26 -10.22 13.99 4.64
CA ILE A 26 -9.41 12.78 4.60
C ILE A 26 -9.20 12.33 6.05
N TYR A 27 -9.50 11.08 6.31
CA TYR A 27 -9.17 10.43 7.57
C TYR A 27 -8.24 9.26 7.31
N GLU A 28 -7.31 9.02 8.22
CA GLU A 28 -6.59 7.76 8.30
C GLU A 28 -7.28 6.87 9.33
N ILE A 29 -7.43 5.61 9.01
CA ILE A 29 -8.03 4.58 9.86
C ILE A 29 -7.03 3.44 10.02
N GLY A 30 -6.74 3.08 11.26
CA GLY A 30 -6.02 1.86 11.61
C GLY A 30 -6.95 0.65 11.65
N TYR A 31 -6.42 -0.52 11.36
CA TYR A 31 -7.14 -1.77 11.54
C TYR A 31 -6.30 -2.74 12.35
N SER A 32 -6.95 -3.50 13.23
CA SER A 32 -6.26 -4.51 13.99
C SER A 32 -5.79 -5.65 13.08
N GLY A 33 -4.47 -5.77 12.93
CA GLY A 33 -3.82 -6.87 12.20
C GLY A 33 -3.84 -6.75 10.68
N ALA A 34 -4.06 -5.54 10.15
CA ALA A 34 -4.01 -5.26 8.72
C ALA A 34 -3.56 -3.83 8.45
N GLU A 35 -3.01 -3.56 7.28
CA GLU A 35 -2.58 -2.20 6.94
C GLU A 35 -3.77 -1.23 6.97
N GLY A 36 -3.56 -0.07 7.59
CA GLY A 36 -4.52 1.02 7.63
C GLY A 36 -4.87 1.57 6.25
N ALA A 37 -5.77 2.55 6.22
CA ALA A 37 -6.16 3.22 4.99
C ALA A 37 -6.48 4.69 5.19
N TRP A 38 -6.28 5.48 4.14
CA TRP A 38 -6.96 6.76 4.01
C TRP A 38 -8.37 6.55 3.46
N ILE A 39 -9.35 7.16 4.11
CA ILE A 39 -10.73 7.23 3.66
C ILE A 39 -11.12 8.67 3.36
N GLU A 40 -11.88 8.85 2.28
CA GLU A 40 -12.44 10.14 1.91
C GLU A 40 -13.92 9.98 1.58
N ARG A 41 -14.74 10.98 1.91
CA ARG A 41 -16.13 11.00 1.44
C ARG A 41 -16.14 11.19 -0.08
N SER A 42 -16.83 10.29 -0.78
CA SER A 42 -17.15 10.43 -2.19
C SER A 42 -18.39 11.33 -2.39
N ASN A 43 -18.45 11.99 -3.55
CA ASN A 43 -19.61 12.78 -3.99
C ASN A 43 -20.90 11.94 -4.13
N SER A 44 -20.80 10.60 -4.24
CA SER A 44 -21.93 9.70 -4.47
C SER A 44 -22.48 9.01 -3.21
N ARG A 45 -22.38 9.64 -2.02
CA ARG A 45 -22.78 9.09 -0.71
C ARG A 45 -21.97 7.87 -0.24
N GLY A 46 -20.86 7.55 -0.90
CA GLY A 46 -19.94 6.47 -0.51
C GLY A 46 -18.64 6.97 0.12
N TRP A 47 -17.77 6.05 0.51
CA TRP A 47 -16.40 6.31 0.92
C TRP A 47 -15.44 5.77 -0.14
N SER A 48 -14.41 6.53 -0.50
CA SER A 48 -13.25 5.97 -1.19
C SER A 48 -12.23 5.53 -0.16
N VAL A 49 -11.71 4.32 -0.30
CA VAL A 49 -10.70 3.74 0.60
C VAL A 49 -9.41 3.55 -0.20
N LYS A 50 -8.30 4.02 0.34
CA LYS A 50 -6.97 3.84 -0.25
C LYS A 50 -6.03 3.28 0.82
N ALA A 51 -5.53 2.07 0.58
CA ALA A 51 -4.59 1.39 1.46
C ALA A 51 -3.34 2.26 1.73
N CYS A 52 -2.83 2.22 2.96
CA CYS A 52 -1.77 3.10 3.43
C CYS A 52 -0.45 2.93 2.67
N MET A 53 -0.15 1.73 2.20
CA MET A 53 0.96 1.51 1.29
C MET A 53 0.82 2.31 -0.02
N THR A 54 -0.39 2.38 -0.57
CA THR A 54 -0.67 3.11 -1.82
C THR A 54 -0.61 4.61 -1.60
N VAL A 55 -1.12 5.09 -0.45
CA VAL A 55 -0.97 6.48 0.00
C VAL A 55 0.51 6.86 0.07
N SER A 56 1.32 6.02 0.71
CA SER A 56 2.76 6.23 0.89
C SER A 56 3.50 6.23 -0.45
N ALA A 57 3.13 5.34 -1.38
CA ALA A 57 3.65 5.36 -2.75
C ALA A 57 3.28 6.63 -3.53
N GLN A 58 2.27 7.38 -3.10
CA GLN A 58 1.85 8.66 -3.68
C GLN A 58 2.43 9.86 -2.90
N GLY A 59 3.27 9.62 -1.90
CA GLY A 59 3.91 10.66 -1.07
C GLY A 59 3.07 11.12 0.12
N GLY A 60 1.97 10.43 0.44
CA GLY A 60 1.25 10.64 1.69
C GLY A 60 1.92 9.93 2.87
N GLU A 61 1.43 10.21 4.08
CA GLU A 61 1.95 9.63 5.32
C GLU A 61 0.85 8.87 6.05
N CYS A 62 1.15 7.63 6.46
CA CYS A 62 0.33 6.83 7.35
C CYS A 62 1.07 6.56 8.65
N LEU A 63 0.35 6.69 9.77
CA LEU A 63 0.83 6.46 11.13
C LEU A 63 0.27 5.18 11.78
N TYR A 64 -0.83 4.64 11.28
CA TYR A 64 -1.55 3.50 11.85
C TYR A 64 -1.39 2.25 10.99
N SER A 65 -0.16 1.97 10.58
CA SER A 65 0.22 0.71 9.93
C SER A 65 1.64 0.38 10.36
N ASP A 66 1.83 -0.78 10.97
CA ASP A 66 3.17 -1.28 11.25
C ASP A 66 3.77 -2.07 10.06
N GLU A 67 5.03 -2.48 10.19
CA GLU A 67 5.74 -3.21 9.14
C GLU A 67 5.15 -4.60 8.88
N ASP A 68 4.70 -5.32 9.91
CA ASP A 68 4.16 -6.68 9.81
C ASP A 68 2.76 -6.67 9.17
N GLU A 69 1.93 -5.71 9.54
CA GLU A 69 0.62 -5.44 8.94
C GLU A 69 0.76 -5.08 7.46
N THR A 70 1.75 -4.24 7.15
CA THR A 70 2.06 -3.85 5.77
C THR A 70 2.53 -5.05 4.95
N ALA A 71 3.43 -5.87 5.49
CA ALA A 71 3.95 -7.06 4.82
C ALA A 71 2.85 -8.10 4.58
N SER A 72 2.01 -8.36 5.59
CA SER A 72 0.86 -9.28 5.50
C SER A 72 -0.15 -8.82 4.47
N SER A 73 -0.52 -7.53 4.48
CA SER A 73 -1.46 -6.96 3.51
C SER A 73 -0.89 -6.96 2.09
N PHE A 74 0.43 -6.83 1.95
CA PHE A 74 1.08 -6.96 0.66
C PHE A 74 1.08 -8.40 0.14
N ALA A 75 1.23 -9.40 1.01
CA ALA A 75 1.15 -10.81 0.62
C ALA A 75 -0.19 -11.11 -0.06
N GLU A 76 -1.29 -10.56 0.45
CA GLU A 76 -2.63 -10.67 -0.17
C GLU A 76 -2.64 -10.14 -1.61
N ARG A 77 -1.92 -9.06 -1.90
CA ARG A 77 -1.80 -8.49 -3.25
C ARG A 77 -0.99 -9.36 -4.21
N LEU A 78 -0.15 -10.26 -3.70
CA LEU A 78 0.69 -11.15 -4.50
C LEU A 78 0.04 -12.51 -4.79
N ARG A 79 -1.03 -12.90 -4.08
CA ARG A 79 -1.64 -14.24 -4.15
C ARG A 79 -1.94 -14.75 -5.56
N ASN A 80 -2.33 -13.87 -6.48
CA ASN A 80 -2.66 -14.22 -7.87
C ASN A 80 -1.61 -13.70 -8.86
N SER A 81 -0.34 -13.74 -8.49
CA SER A 81 0.77 -13.17 -9.27
C SER A 81 1.96 -14.12 -9.35
N PRO A 82 2.93 -13.86 -10.24
CA PRO A 82 4.21 -14.60 -10.27
C PRO A 82 5.01 -14.57 -8.95
N LEU A 83 4.66 -13.69 -8.01
CA LEU A 83 5.26 -13.63 -6.66
C LEU A 83 4.36 -14.26 -5.59
N SER A 84 3.43 -15.15 -5.95
CA SER A 84 2.52 -15.78 -4.97
C SER A 84 3.23 -16.54 -3.86
N ASP A 85 4.44 -17.05 -4.13
CA ASP A 85 5.26 -17.80 -3.16
C ASP A 85 6.15 -16.88 -2.31
N CYS A 86 6.25 -15.59 -2.65
CA CYS A 86 6.92 -14.63 -1.78
C CYS A 86 6.07 -14.38 -0.54
N ALA A 87 6.58 -14.79 0.62
CA ALA A 87 6.09 -14.33 1.91
C ALA A 87 6.84 -13.02 2.26
N PRO A 88 6.25 -11.82 2.04
CA PRO A 88 6.94 -10.57 2.30
C PRO A 88 7.23 -10.44 3.79
N THR A 89 8.44 -10.00 4.14
CA THR A 89 8.81 -9.63 5.51
C THR A 89 8.95 -8.13 5.66
N ARG A 90 9.35 -7.44 4.59
CA ARG A 90 9.40 -5.98 4.53
C ARG A 90 8.97 -5.49 3.17
N VAL A 91 8.26 -4.37 3.17
CA VAL A 91 7.82 -3.70 1.95
C VAL A 91 8.05 -2.21 2.10
N ARG A 92 8.69 -1.60 1.09
CA ARG A 92 8.90 -0.15 1.04
C ARG A 92 8.28 0.44 -0.22
N PRO A 93 7.36 1.40 -0.10
CA PRO A 93 6.90 2.20 -1.23
C PRO A 93 8.07 2.97 -1.86
N MET A 94 8.21 2.85 -3.18
CA MET A 94 9.27 3.53 -3.96
C MET A 94 8.75 4.71 -4.79
N GLY A 95 7.44 4.95 -4.75
CA GLY A 95 6.77 5.98 -5.53
C GLY A 95 5.78 5.41 -6.54
N SER A 96 5.11 6.30 -7.25
CA SER A 96 4.13 5.98 -8.26
C SER A 96 4.16 7.00 -9.40
N ASN A 97 3.63 6.59 -10.55
CA ASN A 97 3.45 7.42 -11.74
C ASN A 97 2.19 6.96 -12.50
N PRO A 98 1.78 7.62 -13.60
CA PRO A 98 0.58 7.24 -14.35
C PRO A 98 0.58 5.78 -14.85
N SER A 99 1.76 5.16 -14.99
CA SER A 99 1.92 3.78 -15.45
C SER A 99 2.01 2.76 -14.33
N GLY A 100 1.90 3.16 -13.06
CA GLY A 100 1.86 2.24 -11.93
C GLY A 100 2.59 2.70 -10.67
N SER A 101 2.55 1.84 -9.65
CA SER A 101 3.24 2.02 -8.37
C SER A 101 4.34 0.99 -8.19
N PHE A 102 5.41 1.39 -7.49
CA PHE A 102 6.60 0.58 -7.30
C PHE A 102 6.83 0.31 -5.83
N TYR A 103 7.13 -0.94 -5.50
CA TYR A 103 7.34 -1.40 -4.13
C TYR A 103 8.59 -2.25 -4.09
N GLU A 104 9.50 -1.92 -3.19
CA GLU A 104 10.62 -2.78 -2.85
C GLU A 104 10.13 -3.84 -1.87
N VAL A 105 10.48 -5.09 -2.10
CA VAL A 105 9.96 -6.25 -1.37
C VAL A 105 11.12 -7.14 -0.99
N VAL A 106 11.23 -7.44 0.30
CA VAL A 106 12.10 -8.51 0.82
C VAL A 106 11.22 -9.65 1.28
N CYS A 107 11.39 -10.82 0.66
CA CYS A 107 10.65 -12.03 0.97
C CYS A 107 11.38 -12.84 2.06
N ALA A 108 10.69 -13.77 2.72
CA ALA A 108 11.25 -14.60 3.79
C ALA A 108 12.36 -15.56 3.33
N ASP A 109 12.41 -15.87 2.03
CA ASP A 109 13.48 -16.63 1.37
C ASP A 109 14.68 -15.75 0.99
N GLU A 110 14.73 -14.51 1.49
CA GLU A 110 15.72 -13.48 1.19
C GLU A 110 15.69 -12.96 -0.26
N SER A 111 14.68 -13.35 -1.06
CA SER A 111 14.47 -12.76 -2.38
C SER A 111 14.20 -11.26 -2.26
N HIS A 112 14.92 -10.46 -3.05
CA HIS A 112 14.86 -9.00 -3.01
C HIS A 112 14.56 -8.42 -4.40
N VAL A 113 13.36 -7.87 -4.53
CA VAL A 113 12.82 -7.42 -5.83
C VAL A 113 12.10 -6.09 -5.71
N VAL A 114 11.87 -5.46 -6.86
CA VAL A 114 10.92 -4.37 -7.01
C VAL A 114 9.70 -4.86 -7.76
N ALA A 115 8.56 -4.86 -7.08
CA ALA A 115 7.25 -5.18 -7.61
C ALA A 115 6.61 -3.92 -8.21
N ARG A 116 6.27 -3.97 -9.49
CA ARG A 116 5.51 -2.91 -10.18
C ARG A 116 4.07 -3.32 -10.36
N PHE A 117 3.14 -2.52 -9.85
CA PHE A 117 1.71 -2.73 -10.04
C PHE A 117 1.15 -1.77 -11.07
N SER A 118 0.39 -2.32 -12.02
CA SER A 118 -0.47 -1.55 -12.92
C SER A 118 -1.63 -0.91 -12.13
N PRO A 119 -2.13 0.27 -12.54
CA PRO A 119 -3.32 0.88 -11.94
C PRO A 119 -4.58 0.00 -12.05
N THR A 120 -4.64 -0.93 -13.01
CA THR A 120 -5.85 -1.71 -13.32
C THR A 120 -5.64 -3.22 -13.38
N GLU A 121 -4.40 -3.69 -13.59
CA GLU A 121 -4.12 -5.10 -13.95
C GLU A 121 -3.34 -5.87 -12.87
N GLY A 122 -3.14 -5.29 -11.67
CA GLY A 122 -2.39 -5.94 -10.60
C GLY A 122 -0.88 -5.94 -10.84
N LEU A 123 -0.16 -6.97 -10.39
CA LEU A 123 1.29 -7.05 -10.54
C LEU A 123 1.66 -7.18 -12.02
N GLN A 124 2.37 -6.16 -12.54
CA GLN A 124 2.75 -6.06 -13.95
C GLN A 124 4.19 -6.50 -14.21
N ALA A 125 5.10 -6.25 -13.27
CA ALA A 125 6.50 -6.64 -13.42
C ALA A 125 7.17 -6.93 -12.09
N VAL A 126 8.13 -7.85 -12.13
CA VAL A 126 9.08 -8.14 -11.05
C VAL A 126 10.45 -7.75 -11.57
N ILE A 127 11.08 -6.77 -10.92
CA ILE A 127 12.35 -6.21 -11.36
C ILE A 127 13.40 -6.62 -10.33
N PRO A 128 14.50 -7.30 -10.74
CA PRO A 128 15.59 -7.59 -9.82
C PRO A 128 16.10 -6.31 -9.16
N CYS A 129 16.37 -6.38 -7.87
CA CYS A 129 16.78 -5.20 -7.12
C CYS A 129 18.03 -4.51 -7.72
N GLY A 130 18.99 -5.29 -8.24
CA GLY A 130 20.18 -4.76 -8.92
C GLY A 130 19.88 -3.91 -10.15
N ASP A 131 18.74 -4.13 -10.82
CA ASP A 131 18.33 -3.39 -12.01
C ASP A 131 17.48 -2.15 -11.68
N ALA A 132 17.08 -1.99 -10.41
CA ALA A 132 16.14 -0.97 -9.97
C ALA A 132 16.78 0.35 -9.50
N ALA A 133 18.07 0.58 -9.77
CA ALA A 133 18.81 1.76 -9.30
C ALA A 133 18.16 3.11 -9.67
N ARG A 134 17.36 3.14 -10.74
CA ARG A 134 16.68 4.35 -11.26
C ARG A 134 15.24 4.52 -10.77
N ILE A 135 14.73 3.62 -9.94
CA ILE A 135 13.37 3.65 -9.39
C ILE A 135 13.46 4.06 -7.93
N GLY A 136 12.73 5.09 -7.48
CA GLY A 136 12.63 5.46 -6.06
C GLY A 136 13.96 5.66 -5.31
N GLY A 137 15.04 5.98 -6.04
CA GLY A 137 16.41 6.05 -5.53
C GLY A 137 17.00 4.70 -5.11
N GLY A 138 16.69 3.64 -5.85
CA GLY A 138 17.20 2.28 -5.65
C GLY A 138 16.56 1.54 -4.49
N CYS A 139 16.88 0.25 -4.39
CA CYS A 139 16.58 -0.56 -3.22
C CYS A 139 17.37 -0.09 -2.00
N ARG A 140 16.76 -0.18 -0.81
CA ARG A 140 17.35 0.23 0.47
C ARG A 140 17.00 -0.69 1.64
N LEU A 141 16.06 -1.61 1.45
CA LEU A 141 15.72 -2.60 2.44
C LEU A 141 16.89 -3.56 2.67
N ARG A 142 16.99 -3.94 3.95
CA ARG A 142 17.88 -4.93 4.55
C ARG A 142 17.93 -6.28 3.88
#